data_AF-A0A2E0AG84-F1
#
_entry.id   AF-A0A2E0AG84-F1
#
_cell.length_a   1.000
_cell.length_b   1.000
_cell.length_c   1.000
_cell.angle_alpha   90.00
_cell.angle_beta   90.00
_cell.angle_gamma   90.00
#
_symmetry.space_group_name_H-M   'P 1'
#
loop_
_entity.id
_entity.type
_entity.pdbx_description
1 polymer ?
#
loop_
_entity_poly.entity_id
_entity_poly.type
_entity_poly.pdbx_seq_one_letter_code
_entity_poly.pdbx_strand_id
1 'polypeptide(L)'
;MFNENTPSIPDGLTHRQLAHLFDSAISEPSFHGNDSGEVEQLNDEIREWTLRSQNLLHHISKQADALGEQRSAQQLMALGSFRTHVMFALQALKASQI
;
A
#
# COMPACT_ATOMS: atom_id res chain seq x y z
N MET A 1 -11.30 -11.45 -15.51
CA MET A 1 -11.41 -10.32 -16.44
C MET A 1 -10.96 -9.08 -15.69
N PHE A 2 -9.84 -8.48 -16.10
CA PHE A 2 -9.43 -7.17 -15.58
C PHE A 2 -10.33 -6.12 -16.25
N ASN A 3 -10.87 -5.19 -15.47
CA ASN A 3 -11.84 -4.20 -15.93
C ASN A 3 -11.09 -3.13 -16.75
N GLU A 4 -11.59 -2.74 -17.93
CA GLU A 4 -10.90 -1.76 -18.80
C GLU A 4 -10.87 -0.33 -18.22
N ASN A 5 -11.54 -0.09 -17.09
CA ASN A 5 -11.56 1.18 -16.36
C ASN A 5 -10.62 1.21 -15.14
N THR A 6 -9.70 0.26 -15.01
CA THR A 6 -8.72 0.32 -13.91
C THR A 6 -7.67 1.40 -14.22
N PRO A 7 -7.48 2.42 -13.37
CA PRO A 7 -6.42 3.41 -13.60
C PRO A 7 -5.08 2.71 -13.72
N SER A 8 -4.27 3.13 -14.70
CA SER A 8 -2.95 2.56 -14.94
C SER A 8 -2.08 2.73 -13.69
N ILE A 9 -1.55 1.63 -13.16
CA ILE A 9 -0.56 1.69 -12.09
C ILE A 9 0.70 2.32 -12.67
N PRO A 10 1.22 3.44 -12.13
CA PRO A 10 2.47 4.02 -12.62
C PRO A 10 3.63 3.06 -12.41
N ASP A 11 4.53 2.95 -13.39
CA ASP A 11 5.73 2.08 -13.34
C ASP A 11 6.69 2.44 -12.19
N GLY A 12 6.53 3.62 -11.58
CA GLY A 12 7.28 4.11 -10.43
C GLY A 12 7.52 5.61 -10.49
N LEU A 13 8.04 6.18 -9.41
CA LEU A 13 8.52 7.57 -9.39
C LEU A 13 9.99 7.61 -9.81
N THR A 14 10.32 8.44 -10.79
CA THR A 14 11.71 8.74 -11.13
C THR A 14 12.35 9.62 -10.05
N HIS A 15 13.68 9.58 -9.93
CA HIS A 15 14.43 10.44 -9.01
C HIS A 15 14.10 11.94 -9.22
N ARG A 16 13.89 12.37 -10.48
CA ARG A 16 13.52 13.75 -10.79
C ARG A 16 12.12 14.11 -10.28
N GLN A 17 11.15 13.20 -10.42
CA GLN A 17 9.80 13.40 -9.88
C GLN A 17 9.81 13.45 -8.35
N LEU A 18 10.57 12.56 -7.72
CA LEU A 18 10.76 12.56 -6.27
C LEU A 18 11.38 13.88 -5.78
N ALA A 19 12.47 14.33 -6.41
CA ALA A 19 13.13 15.59 -6.04
C ALA A 19 12.21 16.81 -6.20
N HIS A 20 11.39 16.82 -7.26
CA HIS A 20 10.39 17.88 -7.45
C HIS A 20 9.31 17.88 -6.37
N LEU A 21 8.82 16.71 -5.96
CA LEU A 21 7.86 16.58 -4.85
C LEU A 21 8.46 17.11 -3.54
N PHE A 22 9.73 16.79 -3.26
CA PHE A 22 10.45 17.32 -2.10
C PHE A 22 10.57 18.84 -2.12
N ASP A 23 10.99 19.43 -3.24
CA ASP A 23 11.16 20.89 -3.38
C ASP A 23 9.83 21.64 -3.25
N SER A 24 8.76 21.03 -3.79
CA SER A 24 7.40 21.56 -3.70
C SER A 24 6.85 21.53 -2.27
N ALA A 25 7.09 20.43 -1.54
CA ALA A 25 6.67 20.28 -0.15
C ALA A 25 7.36 21.25 0.81
N ILE A 26 8.61 21.65 0.52
CA ILE A 26 9.37 22.63 1.32
C ILE A 26 8.84 24.06 1.12
N SER A 27 8.17 24.32 0.00
CA SER A 27 7.78 25.66 -0.45
C SER A 27 6.33 26.04 -0.14
N GLU A 28 5.52 25.16 0.45
CA GLU A 28 4.09 25.46 0.69
C GLU A 28 3.87 26.49 1.83
N PRO A 29 3.17 27.61 1.57
CA PRO A 29 2.59 28.44 2.62
C PRO A 29 1.42 27.71 3.30
N SER A 30 1.14 28.04 4.56
CA SER A 30 0.10 27.43 5.39
C SER A 30 -1.24 27.24 4.64
N PHE A 31 -1.61 25.97 4.50
CA PHE A 31 -2.75 25.46 3.74
C PHE A 31 -4.07 26.13 4.17
N HIS A 32 -4.64 26.98 3.32
CA HIS A 32 -6.03 27.46 3.45
C HIS A 32 -6.90 26.70 2.45
N GLY A 33 -7.70 25.79 2.97
CA GLY A 33 -8.31 24.70 2.22
C GLY A 33 -9.43 25.04 1.24
N ASN A 34 -9.67 24.08 0.34
CA ASN A 34 -10.98 23.73 -0.18
C ASN A 34 -11.07 22.26 -0.71
N ASP A 35 -10.08 21.40 -0.43
CA ASP A 35 -9.97 20.02 -0.95
C ASP A 35 -10.29 18.94 0.11
N SER A 36 -11.02 19.30 1.16
CA SER A 36 -11.20 18.42 2.33
C SER A 36 -11.87 17.09 2.01
N GLY A 37 -12.78 17.04 1.02
CA GLY A 37 -13.55 15.83 0.69
C GLY A 37 -12.73 14.73 0.02
N GLU A 38 -11.89 15.07 -0.96
CA GLU A 38 -11.05 14.08 -1.66
C GLU A 38 -9.92 13.57 -0.77
N VAL A 39 -9.33 14.44 0.05
CA VAL A 39 -8.32 14.06 1.05
C VAL A 39 -8.92 13.17 2.13
N GLU A 40 -10.14 13.47 2.59
CA GLU A 40 -10.85 12.63 3.57
C GLU A 40 -11.20 11.25 2.99
N GLN A 41 -11.68 11.19 1.74
CA GLN A 41 -11.93 9.93 1.04
C GLN A 41 -10.66 9.09 0.91
N LEU A 42 -9.54 9.68 0.47
CA LEU A 42 -8.26 8.97 0.37
C LEU A 42 -7.81 8.43 1.74
N ASN A 43 -7.98 9.22 2.80
CA ASN A 43 -7.65 8.77 4.16
C ASN A 43 -8.51 7.59 4.61
N ASP A 44 -9.80 7.56 4.25
CA ASP A 44 -10.68 6.45 4.55
C ASP A 44 -10.30 5.17 3.77
N GLU A 45 -9.98 5.30 2.48
CA GLU A 45 -9.47 4.19 1.68
C GLU A 45 -8.17 3.61 2.25
N ILE A 46 -7.26 4.48 2.69
CA ILE A 46 -6.00 4.09 3.35
C ILE A 46 -6.27 3.35 4.67
N ARG A 47 -7.22 3.84 5.50
CA ARG A 47 -7.59 3.17 6.76
C ARG A 47 -8.20 1.79 6.51
N GLU A 48 -9.11 1.69 5.54
CA GLU A 48 -9.75 0.42 5.18
C GLU A 48 -8.71 -0.59 4.68
N TRP A 49 -7.84 -0.15 3.76
CA TRP A 49 -6.76 -0.99 3.23
C TRP A 49 -5.81 -1.47 4.35
N THR A 50 -5.49 -0.59 5.31
CA THR A 50 -4.63 -0.91 6.46
C THR A 50 -5.26 -2.03 7.29
N LEU A 51 -6.53 -1.89 7.67
CA LEU A 51 -7.25 -2.88 8.48
C LEU A 51 -7.36 -4.23 7.75
N ARG A 52 -7.73 -4.21 6.46
CA ARG A 52 -7.84 -5.42 5.64
C ARG A 52 -6.50 -6.14 5.50
N SER A 53 -5.42 -5.40 5.28
CA SER A 53 -4.06 -5.95 5.14
C SER A 53 -3.57 -6.59 6.45
N GLN A 54 -3.80 -5.94 7.60
CA GLN A 54 -3.45 -6.51 8.91
C GLN A 54 -4.20 -7.82 9.18
N ASN A 55 -5.51 -7.87 8.90
CA ASN A 55 -6.31 -9.09 9.05
C ASN A 55 -5.85 -10.21 8.09
N LEU A 56 -5.53 -9.87 6.84
CA LEU A 56 -4.99 -10.83 5.88
C LEU A 56 -3.67 -11.45 6.37
N LEU A 57 -2.74 -10.62 6.86
CA LEU A 57 -1.46 -11.08 7.41
C LEU A 57 -1.66 -12.01 8.61
N HIS A 58 -2.63 -11.71 9.48
CA HIS A 58 -2.99 -12.57 10.60
C HIS A 58 -3.52 -13.93 10.14
N HIS A 59 -4.42 -13.95 9.16
CA HIS A 59 -4.96 -15.20 8.60
C HIS A 59 -3.88 -16.04 7.91
N ILE A 60 -3.00 -15.42 7.12
CA ILE A 60 -1.86 -16.12 6.50
C ILE A 60 -0.99 -16.76 7.58
N SER A 61 -0.72 -16.04 8.67
CA SER A 61 0.09 -16.58 9.77
C SER A 61 -0.58 -17.74 10.50
N LYS A 62 -1.90 -17.71 10.67
CA LYS A 62 -2.66 -18.78 11.34
C LYS A 62 -2.82 -20.04 10.50
N GLN A 63 -2.83 -19.90 9.17
CA GLN A 63 -3.06 -21.00 8.25
C GLN A 63 -1.76 -21.56 7.64
N ALA A 64 -0.59 -21.10 8.09
CA ALA A 64 0.70 -21.44 7.48
C ALA A 64 0.91 -22.95 7.33
N ASP A 65 0.56 -23.74 8.35
CA ASP A 65 0.71 -25.20 8.32
C ASP A 65 -0.24 -25.86 7.32
N ALA A 66 -1.54 -25.49 7.33
CA ALA A 66 -2.54 -26.02 6.40
C ALA A 66 -2.25 -25.62 4.94
N LEU A 67 -1.66 -24.45 4.72
CA LEU A 67 -1.23 -24.00 3.40
C LEU A 67 -0.05 -24.83 2.87
N GLY A 68 0.81 -25.34 3.76
CA GLY A 68 1.92 -26.22 3.42
C GLY A 68 1.49 -27.56 2.81
N GLU A 69 0.33 -28.07 3.22
CA GLU A 69 -0.22 -29.34 2.73
C GLU A 69 -0.91 -29.21 1.36
N GLN A 70 -1.36 -27.99 1.00
CA GLN A 70 -2.21 -27.76 -0.18
C GLN A 70 -1.51 -27.03 -1.34
N ARG A 71 -0.25 -26.59 -1.15
CA ARG A 71 0.46 -25.73 -2.10
C ARG A 71 1.84 -26.28 -2.44
N SER A 72 2.28 -26.01 -3.68
CA SER A 72 3.65 -26.31 -4.08
C SER A 72 4.66 -25.40 -3.39
N ALA A 73 5.92 -25.82 -3.33
CA ALA A 73 7.01 -24.99 -2.79
C ALA A 73 7.09 -23.61 -3.47
N GLN A 74 6.91 -23.54 -4.79
CA GLN A 74 6.90 -22.26 -5.53
C GLN A 74 5.74 -21.35 -5.08
N GLN A 75 4.55 -21.91 -4.86
CA GLN A 75 3.39 -21.16 -4.38
C GLN A 75 3.58 -20.66 -2.94
N LEU A 76 4.23 -21.45 -2.08
CA LEU A 76 4.58 -21.06 -0.72
C LEU A 76 5.60 -19.93 -0.71
N MET A 77 6.63 -20.00 -1.57
CA MET A 77 7.60 -18.91 -1.72
C MET A 77 6.94 -17.62 -2.23
N ALA A 78 6.07 -17.71 -3.24
CA ALA A 78 5.33 -16.57 -3.74
C ALA A 78 4.44 -15.94 -2.65
N LEU A 79 3.75 -16.76 -1.86
CA LEU A 79 2.95 -16.29 -0.74
C LEU A 79 3.81 -15.62 0.36
N GLY A 80 4.97 -16.19 0.67
CA GLY A 80 5.94 -15.60 1.59
C GLY A 80 6.44 -14.24 1.11
N SER A 81 6.80 -14.13 -0.18
CA SER A 81 7.20 -12.86 -0.80
C SER A 81 6.07 -11.82 -0.75
N PHE A 82 4.84 -12.22 -1.10
CA PHE A 82 3.67 -11.36 -1.01
C PHE A 82 3.45 -10.82 0.41
N ARG A 83 3.52 -11.70 1.43
CA ARG A 83 3.41 -11.32 2.84
C ARG A 83 4.44 -10.23 3.20
N THR A 84 5.69 -10.39 2.78
CA THR A 84 6.77 -9.42 3.03
C THR A 84 6.47 -8.06 2.38
N HIS A 85 6.00 -8.03 1.13
CA HIS A 85 5.68 -6.78 0.44
C HIS A 85 4.53 -6.02 1.13
N VAL A 86 3.48 -6.73 1.58
CA VAL A 86 2.39 -6.10 2.35
C VAL A 86 2.90 -5.54 3.68
N MET A 87 3.79 -6.25 4.38
CA MET A 87 4.42 -5.75 5.60
C MET A 87 5.22 -4.46 5.34
N PHE A 88 6.01 -4.40 4.26
CA PHE A 88 6.76 -3.20 3.91
C PHE A 88 5.85 -2.03 3.51
N ALA A 89 4.78 -2.29 2.77
CA ALA A 89 3.79 -1.25 2.45
C ALA A 89 3.15 -0.65 3.71
N LEU A 90 2.82 -1.47 4.72
CA LEU A 90 2.32 -0.99 6.01
C LEU A 90 3.35 -0.16 6.79
N GLN A 91 4.64 -0.53 6.73
CA GLN A 91 5.70 0.26 7.38
C GLN A 91 5.92 1.61 6.67
N ALA A 92 5.91 1.62 5.34
CA ALA A 92 6.01 2.85 4.56
C ALA A 92 4.82 3.78 4.84
N LEU A 93 3.60 3.23 4.89
CA LEU A 93 2.40 3.99 5.24
C LEU A 93 2.47 4.57 6.66
N LYS A 94 2.95 3.79 7.63
CA LYS A 94 3.17 4.29 8.99
C LYS A 94 4.15 5.46 9.00
N ALA A 95 5.22 5.39 8.20
CA ALA A 95 6.23 6.45 8.11
C ALA A 95 5.72 7.72 7.41
N SER A 96 4.74 7.60 6.51
CA SER A 96 4.16 8.76 5.80
C SER A 96 3.10 9.51 6.61
N GLN A 97 2.73 9.02 7.79
CA GLN A 97 1.71 9.61 8.67
C GLN A 97 2.32 10.30 9.91
N ILE A 98 3.65 10.39 9.99
CA ILE A 98 4.39 11.04 11.09
C ILE A 98 4.51 12.53 10.83
#